data_AF-A0A815ES52-F1
#
_entry.id   AF-A0A815ES52-F1
#
_cell.length_a   1.000
_cell.length_b   1.000
_cell.length_c   1.000
_cell.angle_alpha   90.00
_cell.angle_beta   90.00
_cell.angle_gamma   90.00
#
_symmetry.space_group_name_H-M   'P 1'
#
loop_
_entity.id
_entity.type
_entity.pdbx_description
1 polymer ?
#
loop_
_entity_poly.entity_id
_entity_poly.type
_entity_poly.pdbx_seq_one_letter_code
_entity_poly.pdbx_strand_id
1 'polypeptide(L)'
;MSNDDYPFQCLSQEARELYLENRISRISVPSPLVFYRDYVSRNKPVIIQGALEQWSALSKWQNSEYLRQQLGDTPVTIDTTPDGYGDCVKLHKYFVTPLEEKMPFNQFMNIIEGKKSFNGIVYCQHQNSSFTTEFQQLNNDINELSWVREAF
;
A
#
# COMPACT_ATOMS: atom_id res chain seq x y z
N MET A 1 -9.34 -18.43 -31.48
CA MET A 1 -8.06 -18.16 -30.80
C MET A 1 -6.97 -18.78 -31.65
N SER A 2 -5.92 -18.03 -32.01
CA SER A 2 -4.85 -18.59 -32.85
C SER A 2 -4.03 -19.60 -32.04
N ASN A 3 -3.35 -20.50 -32.74
CA ASN A 3 -2.49 -21.52 -32.12
C ASN A 3 -1.28 -20.89 -31.38
N ASP A 4 -1.04 -19.59 -31.56
CA ASP A 4 0.10 -18.86 -31.00
C ASP A 4 -0.08 -18.50 -29.52
N ASP A 5 -1.30 -18.52 -29.00
CA ASP A 5 -1.59 -18.23 -27.58
C ASP A 5 -1.34 -19.45 -26.67
N TYR A 6 -1.27 -20.65 -27.24
CA TYR A 6 -1.16 -21.90 -26.50
C TYR A 6 0.06 -21.97 -25.57
N PRO A 7 1.29 -21.59 -26.00
CA PRO A 7 2.45 -21.58 -25.11
C PRO A 7 2.28 -20.66 -23.90
N PHE A 8 1.64 -19.50 -24.07
CA PHE A 8 1.42 -18.54 -22.99
C PHE A 8 0.38 -19.05 -21.98
N GLN A 9 -0.67 -19.73 -22.46
CA GLN A 9 -1.65 -20.38 -21.60
C GLN A 9 -1.01 -21.51 -20.79
N CYS A 10 -0.22 -22.36 -21.45
CA CYS A 10 0.52 -23.45 -20.81
C CYS A 10 1.47 -22.92 -19.74
N LEU A 11 2.30 -21.92 -20.08
CA LEU A 11 3.22 -21.29 -19.13
C LEU A 11 2.48 -20.70 -17.91
N SER A 12 1.35 -20.02 -18.14
CA SER A 12 0.54 -19.43 -17.07
C SER A 12 -0.04 -20.49 -16.13
N GLN A 13 -0.47 -21.64 -16.69
CA GLN A 13 -0.98 -22.76 -15.92
C GLN A 13 0.14 -23.47 -15.15
N GLU A 14 1.22 -23.84 -15.82
CA GLU A 14 2.35 -24.56 -15.22
C GLU A 14 3.02 -23.74 -14.11
N ALA A 15 3.15 -22.41 -14.25
CA ALA A 15 3.67 -21.56 -13.19
C ALA A 15 2.80 -21.64 -11.91
N ARG A 16 1.46 -21.72 -12.08
CA ARG A 16 0.51 -21.90 -10.96
C ARG A 16 0.60 -23.30 -10.34
N GLU A 17 0.80 -24.33 -11.16
CA GLU A 17 0.89 -25.70 -10.68
C GLU A 17 2.24 -25.99 -10.00
N LEU A 18 3.33 -25.38 -10.48
CA LEU A 18 4.69 -25.67 -10.04
C LEU A 18 5.06 -24.95 -8.74
N TYR A 19 4.75 -23.66 -8.59
CA TYR A 19 5.26 -22.89 -7.45
C TYR A 19 4.38 -21.74 -6.93
N LEU A 20 3.45 -21.19 -7.72
CA LEU A 20 2.55 -20.16 -7.22
C LEU A 20 1.41 -20.81 -6.43
N GLU A 21 1.49 -20.68 -5.10
CA GLU A 21 0.48 -21.25 -4.21
C GLU A 21 -0.90 -20.60 -4.40
N ASN A 22 -1.96 -21.41 -4.27
CA ASN A 22 -3.35 -20.93 -4.31
C ASN A 22 -3.76 -20.13 -3.07
N ARG A 23 -2.87 -20.00 -2.08
CA ARG A 23 -3.09 -19.23 -0.84
C ARG A 23 -1.79 -18.54 -0.44
N ILE A 24 -1.90 -17.32 0.08
CA ILE A 24 -0.75 -16.60 0.61
C ILE A 24 -0.37 -17.20 1.97
N SER A 25 0.85 -17.72 2.06
CA SER A 25 1.42 -18.26 3.30
C SER A 25 1.51 -17.19 4.40
N ARG A 26 1.32 -17.60 5.66
CA ARG A 26 1.45 -16.75 6.86
C ARG A 26 2.54 -17.33 7.76
N ILE A 27 3.57 -16.54 8.09
CA ILE A 27 4.73 -16.97 8.89
C ILE A 27 5.07 -15.95 9.97
N SER A 28 5.84 -16.35 10.98
CA SER A 28 6.53 -15.41 11.87
C SER A 28 7.72 -14.76 11.15
N VAL A 29 8.36 -13.78 11.79
CA VAL A 29 9.53 -13.07 11.24
C VAL A 29 10.64 -14.07 10.87
N PRO A 30 11.02 -14.18 9.58
CA PRO A 30 12.08 -15.08 9.13
C PRO A 30 13.47 -14.44 9.33
N SER A 31 14.53 -15.25 9.19
CA SER A 31 15.87 -14.69 8.99
C SER A 31 15.99 -14.07 7.58
N PRO A 32 16.91 -13.11 7.36
CA PRO A 32 17.12 -12.49 6.04
C PRO A 32 17.35 -13.51 4.92
N LEU A 33 18.18 -14.54 5.18
CA LEU A 33 18.44 -15.62 4.23
C LEU A 33 17.18 -16.43 3.87
N VAL A 34 16.35 -16.76 4.87
CA VAL A 34 15.09 -17.49 4.65
C VAL A 34 14.12 -16.63 3.86
N PHE A 35 14.00 -15.34 4.20
CA PHE A 35 13.16 -14.40 3.46
C PHE A 35 13.55 -14.31 1.99
N TYR A 36 14.85 -14.14 1.73
CA TYR A 36 15.35 -14.03 0.36
C TYR A 36 15.16 -15.31 -0.43
N ARG A 37 15.59 -16.46 0.12
CA ARG A 37 15.55 -17.75 -0.55
C ARG A 37 14.12 -18.20 -0.83
N ASP A 38 13.24 -18.12 0.15
CA ASP A 38 11.93 -18.78 0.07
C ASP A 38 10.85 -17.88 -0.55
N TYR A 39 11.05 -16.56 -0.54
CA TYR A 39 10.04 -15.60 -0.99
C TYR A 39 10.54 -14.62 -2.05
N VAL A 40 11.60 -13.83 -1.78
CA VAL A 40 12.07 -12.78 -2.71
C VAL A 40 12.57 -13.37 -4.03
N SER A 41 13.54 -14.29 -3.97
CA SER A 41 14.15 -14.89 -5.17
C SER A 41 13.17 -15.72 -6.01
N ARG A 42 12.07 -16.14 -5.38
CA ARG A 42 11.00 -16.93 -6.02
C ARG A 42 9.81 -16.06 -6.45
N ASN A 43 9.85 -14.75 -6.24
CA ASN A 43 8.74 -13.83 -6.51
C ASN A 43 7.40 -14.32 -5.89
N LYS A 44 7.45 -14.80 -4.64
CA LYS A 44 6.32 -15.42 -3.96
C LYS A 44 5.80 -14.51 -2.84
N PRO A 45 4.49 -14.19 -2.81
CA PRO A 45 3.91 -13.37 -1.74
C PRO A 45 3.84 -14.12 -0.41
N VAL A 46 3.96 -13.39 0.70
CA VAL A 46 3.86 -13.91 2.06
C VAL A 46 3.33 -12.84 3.01
N ILE A 47 2.56 -13.25 4.02
CA ILE A 47 2.14 -12.41 5.14
C ILE A 47 3.03 -12.72 6.33
N ILE A 48 3.69 -11.71 6.87
CA ILE A 48 4.63 -11.86 8.00
C ILE A 48 3.96 -11.32 9.27
N GLN A 49 3.76 -12.20 10.24
CA GLN A 49 3.12 -11.92 11.51
C GLN A 49 4.17 -11.53 12.55
N GLY A 50 3.84 -10.58 13.41
CA GLY A 50 4.72 -10.09 14.48
C GLY A 50 5.81 -9.11 14.02
N ALA A 51 5.93 -8.82 12.71
CA ALA A 51 6.99 -7.95 12.18
C ALA A 51 6.92 -6.49 12.67
N LEU A 52 5.73 -6.03 13.09
CA LEU A 52 5.48 -4.63 13.44
C LEU A 52 5.31 -4.42 14.96
N GLU A 53 5.51 -5.44 15.81
CA GLU A 53 5.21 -5.37 17.24
C GLU A 53 5.92 -4.24 17.98
N GLN A 54 7.10 -3.84 17.52
CA GLN A 54 7.89 -2.75 18.10
C GLN A 54 7.44 -1.35 17.64
N TRP A 55 6.50 -1.25 16.69
CA TRP A 55 6.03 0.03 16.18
C TRP A 55 4.98 0.60 17.11
N SER A 56 5.26 1.76 17.72
CA SER A 56 4.27 2.46 18.55
C SER A 56 3.06 2.95 17.75
N ALA A 57 3.19 3.02 16.41
CA ALA A 57 2.10 3.27 15.47
C ALA A 57 0.90 2.32 15.70
N LEU A 58 1.13 1.05 16.04
CA LEU A 58 0.06 0.06 16.23
C LEU A 58 -0.92 0.46 17.34
N SER A 59 -0.47 1.21 18.35
CA SER A 59 -1.33 1.76 19.40
C SER A 59 -1.72 3.21 19.14
N LYS A 60 -0.77 4.06 18.71
CA LYS A 60 -1.00 5.51 18.62
C LYS A 60 -1.93 5.89 17.47
N TRP A 61 -1.79 5.24 16.31
CA TRP A 61 -2.53 5.62 15.10
C TRP A 61 -3.98 5.13 15.11
N GLN A 62 -4.37 4.29 16.09
CA GLN A 62 -5.78 3.96 16.33
C GLN A 62 -6.59 5.18 16.81
N ASN A 63 -5.91 6.19 17.36
CA ASN A 63 -6.52 7.44 17.78
C ASN A 63 -6.40 8.49 16.67
N SER A 64 -7.52 8.83 16.01
CA SER A 64 -7.51 9.86 14.96
C SER A 64 -7.10 11.24 15.47
N GLU A 65 -7.36 11.57 16.74
CA GLU A 65 -6.93 12.85 17.33
C GLU A 65 -5.40 12.92 17.48
N TYR A 66 -4.72 11.80 17.70
CA TYR A 66 -3.25 11.76 17.68
C TYR A 66 -2.73 12.15 16.29
N LEU A 67 -3.28 11.55 15.23
CA LEU A 67 -2.90 11.87 13.85
C LEU A 67 -3.20 13.33 13.50
N ARG A 68 -4.36 13.84 13.91
CA ARG A 68 -4.74 15.26 13.76
C ARG A 68 -3.80 16.20 14.51
N GLN A 69 -3.35 15.83 15.71
CA GLN A 69 -2.39 16.63 16.47
C GLN A 69 -1.01 16.65 15.82
N GLN A 70 -0.52 15.50 15.33
CA GLN A 70 0.80 15.39 14.71
C GLN A 70 0.87 16.06 13.34
N LEU A 71 -0.17 15.88 12.52
CA LEU A 71 -0.16 16.34 11.13
C LEU A 71 -0.92 17.65 10.96
N GLY A 72 -2.06 17.85 11.63
CA GLY A 72 -2.77 19.13 11.69
C GLY A 72 -2.98 19.79 10.32
N ASP A 73 -2.30 20.92 10.11
CA ASP A 73 -2.34 21.71 8.88
C ASP A 73 -1.26 21.31 7.85
N THR A 74 -0.52 20.22 8.09
CA THR A 74 0.47 19.69 7.15
C THR A 74 -0.20 19.42 5.81
N PRO A 75 0.30 20.03 4.71
CA PRO A 75 -0.26 19.82 3.39
C PRO A 75 0.13 18.42 2.89
N VAL A 76 -0.87 17.57 2.69
CA VAL A 76 -0.71 16.22 2.17
C VAL A 76 -1.35 16.13 0.79
N THR A 77 -0.75 15.35 -0.10
CA THR A 77 -1.28 15.09 -1.43
C THR A 77 -2.43 14.07 -1.33
N ILE A 78 -3.60 14.50 -1.77
CA ILE A 78 -4.84 13.72 -1.74
C ILE A 78 -5.31 13.51 -3.18
N ASP A 79 -5.62 12.25 -3.45
CA ASP A 79 -6.13 11.84 -4.73
C ASP A 79 -7.65 11.78 -4.65
N THR A 80 -8.32 12.33 -5.67
CA THR A 80 -9.77 12.40 -5.76
C THR A 80 -10.26 11.75 -7.04
N THR A 81 -11.29 10.91 -6.91
CA THR A 81 -12.00 10.31 -8.05
C THR A 81 -13.51 10.44 -7.86
N PRO A 82 -14.31 10.48 -8.94
CA PRO A 82 -15.77 10.50 -8.80
C PRO A 82 -16.35 9.21 -8.17
N ASP A 83 -15.69 8.07 -8.35
CA ASP A 83 -16.25 6.75 -8.07
C ASP A 83 -15.31 5.78 -7.30
N GLY A 84 -14.14 6.25 -6.88
CA GLY A 84 -13.19 5.47 -6.08
C GLY A 84 -12.15 4.71 -6.90
N TYR A 85 -12.16 4.83 -8.24
CA TYR A 85 -11.24 4.09 -9.11
C TYR A 85 -10.29 5.04 -9.84
N GLY A 86 -9.08 5.19 -9.29
CA GLY A 86 -7.94 5.80 -9.97
C GLY A 86 -7.20 4.79 -10.86
N ASP A 87 -6.32 5.29 -11.72
CA ASP A 87 -5.40 4.50 -12.56
C ASP A 87 -6.07 3.33 -13.28
N CYS A 88 -7.25 3.60 -13.85
CA CYS A 88 -8.09 2.57 -14.45
C CYS A 88 -8.65 3.00 -15.80
N VAL A 89 -9.08 2.00 -16.58
CA VAL A 89 -9.73 2.25 -17.87
C VAL A 89 -11.16 2.71 -17.65
N LYS A 90 -11.52 3.88 -18.19
CA LYS A 90 -12.88 4.42 -18.23
C LYS A 90 -13.40 4.46 -19.65
N LEU A 91 -14.70 4.21 -19.79
CA LEU A 91 -15.42 4.23 -21.07
C LEU A 91 -14.79 3.34 -22.15
N HIS A 92 -14.05 2.31 -21.75
CA HIS A 92 -13.27 1.42 -22.63
C HIS A 92 -12.29 2.16 -23.57
N LYS A 93 -11.90 3.40 -23.22
CA LYS A 93 -11.15 4.28 -24.14
C LYS A 93 -10.04 5.07 -23.48
N TYR A 94 -10.22 5.49 -22.22
CA TYR A 94 -9.28 6.35 -21.54
C TYR A 94 -8.68 5.62 -20.35
N PHE A 95 -7.37 5.71 -20.18
CA PHE A 95 -6.73 5.44 -18.90
C PHE A 95 -6.79 6.73 -18.08
N VAL A 96 -7.53 6.72 -16.97
CA VAL A 96 -7.83 7.91 -16.18
C VAL A 96 -7.10 7.82 -14.84
N THR A 97 -6.27 8.82 -14.56
CA THR A 97 -5.60 9.01 -13.28
C THR A 97 -6.49 9.82 -12.33
N PRO A 98 -6.29 9.74 -11.01
CA PRO A 98 -6.97 10.63 -10.07
C PRO A 98 -6.59 12.10 -10.27
N LEU A 99 -7.43 12.99 -9.74
CA LEU A 99 -7.06 14.38 -9.50
C LEU A 99 -6.21 14.45 -8.22
N GLU A 100 -4.97 14.88 -8.33
CA GLU A 100 -4.06 15.06 -7.18
C GLU A 100 -4.04 16.52 -6.73
N GLU A 101 -4.39 16.78 -5.48
CA GLU A 101 -4.35 18.11 -4.88
C GLU A 101 -3.79 18.07 -3.47
N LYS A 102 -3.07 19.13 -3.07
CA LYS A 102 -2.64 19.28 -1.67
C LYS A 102 -3.74 19.90 -0.83
N MET A 103 -3.98 19.33 0.35
CA MET A 103 -4.83 19.94 1.37
C MET A 103 -4.29 19.68 2.78
N PRO A 104 -4.65 20.52 3.76
CA PRO A 104 -4.36 20.24 5.17
C PRO A 104 -4.85 18.85 5.59
N PHE A 105 -4.04 18.07 6.30
CA PHE A 105 -4.43 16.74 6.79
C PHE A 105 -5.75 16.77 7.57
N ASN A 106 -5.97 17.79 8.40
CA ASN A 106 -7.23 17.99 9.13
C ASN A 106 -8.45 18.15 8.21
N GLN A 107 -8.28 18.79 7.04
CA GLN A 107 -9.34 18.91 6.05
C GLN A 107 -9.65 17.55 5.43
N PHE A 108 -8.64 16.77 5.09
CA PHE A 108 -8.81 15.39 4.61
C PHE A 108 -9.56 14.53 5.64
N MET A 109 -9.14 14.56 6.90
CA MET A 109 -9.81 13.80 7.98
C MET A 109 -11.26 14.25 8.21
N ASN A 110 -11.58 15.54 8.04
CA ASN A 110 -12.97 16.00 8.10
C ASN A 110 -13.85 15.40 7.00
N ILE A 111 -13.28 15.11 5.83
CA ILE A 111 -14.00 14.44 4.74
C ILE A 111 -14.20 12.95 5.08
N ILE A 112 -13.13 12.25 5.48
CA ILE A 112 -13.17 10.82 5.84
C ILE A 112 -14.14 10.53 7.00
N GLU A 113 -14.18 11.41 8.01
CA GLU A 113 -15.09 11.29 9.17
C GLU A 113 -16.51 11.80 8.89
N GLY A 114 -16.83 12.24 7.67
CA GLY A 114 -18.15 12.75 7.30
C GLY A 114 -18.51 14.12 7.91
N LYS A 115 -17.55 14.81 8.53
CA LYS A 115 -17.74 16.16 9.11
C LYS A 115 -17.84 17.26 8.04
N LYS A 116 -17.35 17.00 6.82
CA LYS A 116 -17.42 17.91 5.66
C LYS A 116 -17.93 17.14 4.44
N SER A 117 -19.02 17.62 3.84
CA SER A 117 -19.50 17.11 2.55
C SER A 117 -18.47 17.38 1.46
N PHE A 118 -18.21 16.40 0.61
CA PHE A 118 -17.26 16.48 -0.48
C PHE A 118 -17.80 15.72 -1.71
N ASN A 119 -17.61 16.29 -2.90
CA ASN A 119 -18.06 15.67 -4.14
C ASN A 119 -16.93 14.79 -4.72
N GLY A 120 -17.00 13.49 -4.45
CA GLY A 120 -16.02 12.50 -4.89
C GLY A 120 -15.54 11.61 -3.74
N ILE A 121 -14.72 10.64 -4.08
CA ILE A 121 -14.05 9.72 -3.15
C ILE A 121 -12.58 10.14 -3.07
N VAL A 122 -12.15 10.49 -1.85
CA VAL A 122 -10.79 10.90 -1.53
C VAL A 122 -10.01 9.73 -0.92
N TYR A 123 -8.73 9.63 -1.25
CA TYR A 123 -7.82 8.70 -0.60
C TYR A 123 -6.40 9.27 -0.58
N CYS A 124 -5.65 8.93 0.46
CA CYS A 124 -4.26 9.34 0.61
C CYS A 124 -3.37 8.19 0.14
N GLN A 125 -3.08 8.14 -1.17
CA GLN A 125 -2.31 7.05 -1.78
C GLN A 125 -1.04 7.53 -2.49
N HIS A 126 -0.73 8.83 -2.44
CA HIS A 126 0.42 9.37 -3.14
C HIS A 126 1.68 8.54 -2.82
N GLN A 127 2.34 8.05 -3.86
CA GLN A 127 3.53 7.21 -3.72
C GLN A 127 4.79 8.08 -3.60
N ASN A 128 5.95 7.63 -4.10
CA ASN A 128 7.17 8.45 -4.17
C ASN A 128 7.71 8.91 -2.81
N SER A 129 7.74 7.99 -1.83
CA SER A 129 8.23 8.27 -0.47
C SER A 129 7.40 9.33 0.27
N SER A 130 6.11 9.45 -0.04
CA SER A 130 5.18 10.36 0.65
C SER A 130 5.28 10.31 2.16
N PHE A 131 5.50 9.12 2.75
CA PHE A 131 5.66 9.00 4.20
C PHE A 131 6.81 9.86 4.74
N THR A 132 7.99 9.85 4.10
CA THR A 132 9.15 10.60 4.58
C THR A 132 9.14 12.07 4.16
N THR A 133 8.32 12.45 3.18
CA THR A 133 8.25 13.83 2.65
C THR A 133 7.05 14.62 3.16
N GLU A 134 5.90 13.97 3.40
CA GLU A 134 4.64 14.61 3.80
C GLU A 134 4.16 14.16 5.19
N PHE A 135 4.65 13.05 5.73
CA PHE A 135 4.26 12.49 7.04
C PHE A 135 5.41 12.34 8.04
N GLN A 136 6.50 13.08 7.84
CA GLN A 136 7.73 12.96 8.64
C GLN A 136 7.54 13.11 10.15
N GLN A 137 6.49 13.80 10.61
CA GLN A 137 6.13 13.94 12.03
C GLN A 137 5.82 12.57 12.67
N LEU A 138 5.40 11.59 11.86
CA LEU A 138 5.10 10.22 12.30
C LEU A 138 6.30 9.27 12.22
N ASN A 139 7.47 9.72 11.77
CA ASN A 139 8.65 8.85 11.58
C ASN A 139 9.05 8.10 12.86
N ASN A 140 8.91 8.75 14.02
CA ASN A 140 9.26 8.14 15.31
C ASN A 140 8.29 7.05 15.78
N ASP A 141 7.16 6.86 15.09
CA ASP A 141 6.18 5.84 15.45
C ASP A 141 6.45 4.48 14.80
N ILE A 142 7.32 4.45 13.78
CA ILE A 142 7.68 3.26 13.01
C ILE A 142 9.18 2.99 13.11
N ASN A 143 9.60 1.76 12.82
CA ASN A 143 10.99 1.35 12.79
C ASN A 143 11.33 0.67 11.45
N GLU A 144 12.57 0.82 10.98
CA GLU A 144 13.05 0.04 9.84
C GLU A 144 12.99 -1.47 10.14
N LEU A 145 12.59 -2.26 9.15
CA LEU A 145 12.63 -3.72 9.22
C LEU A 145 14.03 -4.21 8.85
N SER A 146 14.94 -4.27 9.83
CA SER A 146 16.36 -4.59 9.60
C SER A 146 16.59 -5.90 8.84
N TRP A 147 15.78 -6.93 9.12
CA TRP A 147 15.87 -8.23 8.45
C TRP A 147 15.44 -8.19 6.97
N VAL A 148 14.59 -7.22 6.58
CA VAL A 148 14.27 -6.96 5.17
C VAL A 148 15.46 -6.29 4.51
N ARG A 149 16.01 -5.24 5.15
CA ARG A 149 17.15 -4.50 4.61
C ARG A 149 18.36 -5.40 4.39
N GLU A 150 18.67 -6.30 5.31
CA GLU A 150 19.80 -7.24 5.17
C GLU A 150 19.61 -8.27 4.04
N ALA A 151 18.37 -8.50 3.60
CA ALA A 151 18.09 -9.42 2.50
C ALA A 151 18.43 -8.83 1.11
N PHE A 152 18.75 -7.53 1.00
CA PHE A 152 19.07 -6.82 -0.24
C PHE A 152 20.45 -6.17 -0.19
#